data_AF-A0A662WSW1-F1
#
_entry.id   AF-A0A662WSW1-F1
#
_cell.length_a   1.000
_cell.length_b   1.000
_cell.length_c   1.000
_cell.angle_alpha   90.00
_cell.angle_beta   90.00
_cell.angle_gamma   90.00
#
_symmetry.space_group_name_H-M   'P 1'
#
loop_
_entity.id
_entity.type
_entity.pdbx_description
1 polymer ?
#
loop_
_entity_poly.entity_id
_entity_poly.type
_entity_poly.pdbx_seq_one_letter_code
_entity_poly.pdbx_strand_id
1 'polypeptide(L)'
;MKGIAPTTSPIFAAVPRRGRQGAPALIRIPPAAERDVSNMAKNPRVIALFDVDGTLTVARKTATAEMLTRLKKLREQITIGVVGGSDLVKQKEQMGEDGKKAAEMHIIHNFDYSFSENGLVAYHKGALVGETVRGLAHDQYSNEQVNRLVNYVLHYIADLDIPVKRGTFLEFRMGMINVSPIGRNCSQEERDEFERYDHVHNVRKTFVEKLRQEFADYNLTFSIGGQGWDKTFCLRFLDPKDYDEIHFFGDKTYEGGNDFEIYTSDRTIGHSVKNPEETIQILDQLFP
;
A
#
# COMPACT_ATOMS: atom_id res chain seq x y z
N MET A 1 -30.06 9.74 8.91
CA MET A 1 -29.45 8.40 8.88
C MET A 1 -28.10 8.53 8.20
N LYS A 2 -27.01 8.17 8.87
CA LYS A 2 -25.63 8.40 8.41
C LYS A 2 -25.33 7.47 7.22
N GLY A 3 -24.98 8.05 6.08
CA GLY A 3 -24.54 7.32 4.88
C GLY A 3 -23.11 6.82 5.08
N ILE A 4 -22.93 5.51 4.98
CA ILE A 4 -21.63 4.85 4.93
C ILE A 4 -21.07 5.09 3.52
N ALA A 5 -19.86 5.64 3.41
CA ALA A 5 -19.18 5.86 2.14
C ALA A 5 -18.76 4.51 1.52
N PRO A 6 -18.98 4.26 0.22
CA PRO A 6 -18.56 3.02 -0.44
C PRO A 6 -17.04 3.02 -0.63
N THR A 7 -16.36 2.07 0.01
CA THR A 7 -14.90 1.89 -0.05
C THR A 7 -14.52 1.02 -1.25
N THR A 8 -13.97 1.65 -2.30
CA THR A 8 -13.61 1.01 -3.58
C THR A 8 -12.33 0.15 -3.49
N SER A 9 -12.36 -0.96 -2.76
CA SER A 9 -11.23 -1.89 -2.63
C SER A 9 -11.17 -2.93 -3.77
N PRO A 10 -9.98 -3.46 -4.13
CA PRO A 10 -9.82 -4.50 -5.14
C PRO A 10 -10.37 -5.86 -4.68
N ILE A 11 -10.39 -6.83 -5.59
CA ILE A 11 -11.43 -7.86 -5.58
C ILE A 11 -10.96 -9.19 -4.94
N PHE A 12 -9.67 -9.54 -4.99
CA PHE A 12 -9.06 -10.56 -4.12
C PHE A 12 -7.54 -10.68 -4.33
N ALA A 13 -6.73 -11.08 -3.32
CA ALA A 13 -5.30 -11.41 -3.50
C ALA A 13 -4.84 -12.71 -2.81
N ALA A 14 -3.93 -13.44 -3.47
CA ALA A 14 -3.22 -14.62 -2.93
C ALA A 14 -1.75 -14.29 -2.56
N VAL A 15 -1.27 -14.67 -1.36
CA VAL A 15 -0.01 -14.17 -0.74
C VAL A 15 0.67 -15.23 0.16
N PRO A 16 1.99 -15.41 0.23
CA PRO A 16 2.59 -16.44 1.10
C PRO A 16 2.34 -16.24 2.61
N ARG A 17 2.00 -17.27 3.40
CA ARG A 17 1.88 -17.13 4.88
C ARG A 17 3.27 -17.00 5.57
N ARG A 18 3.36 -16.15 6.60
CA ARG A 18 4.46 -16.12 7.59
C ARG A 18 4.04 -16.70 8.94
N GLY A 19 4.95 -17.41 9.62
CA GLY A 19 4.76 -17.92 10.98
C GLY A 19 4.70 -16.80 12.02
N ARG A 20 3.76 -16.89 12.96
CA ARG A 20 3.60 -15.96 14.09
C ARG A 20 4.68 -16.23 15.15
N GLN A 21 5.43 -15.21 15.55
CA GLN A 21 6.14 -15.20 16.84
C GLN A 21 5.38 -14.32 17.84
N GLY A 22 5.41 -14.76 19.10
CA GLY A 22 4.47 -14.39 20.17
C GLY A 22 4.43 -12.92 20.57
N ALA A 23 3.35 -12.59 21.29
CA ALA A 23 3.09 -11.26 21.83
C ALA A 23 4.13 -10.82 22.87
N PRO A 24 4.67 -9.59 22.80
CA PRO A 24 5.37 -8.99 23.91
C PRO A 24 4.65 -7.74 24.46
N ALA A 25 5.05 -7.39 25.68
CA ALA A 25 4.35 -6.55 26.63
C ALA A 25 4.30 -5.05 26.29
N LEU A 26 3.27 -4.38 26.83
CA LEU A 26 3.09 -2.94 26.88
C LEU A 26 4.31 -2.22 27.48
N ILE A 27 5.02 -1.44 26.67
CA ILE A 27 6.06 -0.50 27.13
C ILE A 27 5.44 0.89 27.24
N ARG A 28 5.49 1.49 28.44
CA ARG A 28 5.07 2.87 28.70
C ARG A 28 6.09 3.86 28.14
N ILE A 29 5.61 4.85 27.39
CA ILE A 29 6.37 5.97 26.82
C ILE A 29 6.64 7.03 27.92
N PRO A 30 7.87 7.54 28.10
CA PRO A 30 8.13 8.73 28.91
C PRO A 30 7.75 10.02 28.13
N PRO A 31 7.38 11.12 28.80
CA PRO A 31 6.94 12.34 28.12
C PRO A 31 8.06 12.97 27.29
N ALA A 32 7.68 13.60 26.18
CA ALA A 32 8.57 14.29 25.26
C ALA A 32 9.41 15.35 25.99
N ALA A 33 10.73 15.17 26.01
CA ALA A 33 11.65 16.22 26.45
C ALA A 33 11.65 17.34 25.41
N GLU A 34 11.54 18.58 25.87
CA GLU A 34 11.64 19.80 25.07
C GLU A 34 12.94 19.77 24.24
N ARG A 35 12.81 19.75 22.90
CA ARG A 35 13.95 19.80 21.97
C ARG A 35 14.18 21.25 21.56
N ASP A 36 15.36 21.78 21.88
CA ASP A 36 15.82 23.13 21.53
C ASP A 36 15.99 23.27 20.00
N VAL A 37 15.40 24.33 19.43
CA VAL A 37 15.05 24.45 18.00
C VAL A 37 16.13 25.16 17.17
N SER A 38 17.23 25.58 17.79
CA SER A 38 18.31 26.26 17.07
C SER A 38 19.38 25.28 16.60
N ASN A 39 19.37 25.00 15.29
CA ASN A 39 20.43 24.30 14.55
C ASN A 39 20.46 22.77 14.70
N MET A 40 19.38 22.08 14.32
CA MET A 40 19.37 20.63 14.26
C MET A 40 20.16 20.13 13.04
N ALA A 41 21.34 19.57 13.30
CA ALA A 41 22.01 18.71 12.35
C ALA A 41 21.04 17.60 11.89
N LYS A 42 21.10 17.24 10.60
CA LYS A 42 20.29 16.15 10.02
C LYS A 42 20.35 14.92 10.93
N ASN A 43 19.21 14.41 11.38
CA ASN A 43 19.12 13.17 12.13
C ASN A 43 18.89 12.01 11.14
N PRO A 44 19.94 11.23 10.80
CA PRO A 44 19.81 10.17 9.82
C PRO A 44 19.02 8.96 10.35
N ARG A 45 18.78 8.88 11.67
CA ARG A 45 18.14 7.75 12.33
C ARG A 45 16.62 7.87 12.46
N VAL A 46 16.05 8.92 11.86
CA VAL A 46 14.60 9.12 11.79
C VAL A 46 14.18 9.08 10.32
N ILE A 47 13.06 8.41 10.06
CA ILE A 47 12.43 8.40 8.74
C ILE A 47 10.94 8.75 8.85
N ALA A 48 10.46 9.56 7.91
CA ALA A 48 9.03 9.74 7.67
C ALA A 48 8.62 9.05 6.36
N LEU A 49 7.65 8.14 6.46
CA LEU A 49 7.00 7.44 5.37
C LEU A 49 5.62 8.05 5.12
N PHE A 50 5.28 8.28 3.86
CA PHE A 50 4.02 8.89 3.47
C PHE A 50 3.26 7.99 2.49
N ASP A 51 1.97 7.80 2.75
CA ASP A 51 1.04 7.50 1.66
C ASP A 51 0.95 8.68 0.67
N VAL A 52 0.40 8.45 -0.52
CA VAL A 52 0.34 9.45 -1.61
C VAL A 52 -1.03 10.14 -1.68
N ASP A 53 -2.07 9.39 -2.06
CA ASP A 53 -3.41 9.93 -2.36
C ASP A 53 -4.19 10.23 -1.08
N GLY A 54 -4.51 11.49 -0.83
CA GLY A 54 -5.19 11.94 0.40
C GLY A 54 -4.22 12.37 1.50
N THR A 55 -2.95 11.94 1.40
CA THR A 55 -1.90 12.21 2.38
C THR A 55 -0.92 13.30 1.92
N LEU A 56 -0.33 13.16 0.73
CA LEU A 56 0.57 14.17 0.14
C LEU A 56 -0.12 15.00 -0.94
N THR A 57 -1.12 14.41 -1.61
CA THR A 57 -1.88 15.06 -2.68
C THR A 57 -3.36 14.91 -2.43
N VAL A 58 -4.17 15.78 -3.02
CA VAL A 58 -5.59 15.46 -3.19
C VAL A 58 -5.68 14.26 -4.13
N ALA A 59 -6.54 13.28 -3.82
CA ALA A 59 -6.63 12.03 -4.58
C ALA A 59 -6.67 12.26 -6.11
N ARG A 60 -5.76 11.59 -6.83
CA ARG A 60 -5.57 11.69 -8.30
C ARG A 60 -5.21 13.09 -8.82
N LYS A 61 -4.68 13.96 -7.97
CA LYS A 61 -4.14 15.28 -8.35
C LYS A 61 -2.66 15.39 -8.01
N THR A 62 -2.04 16.45 -8.51
CA THR A 62 -0.64 16.79 -8.23
C THR A 62 -0.48 17.43 -6.86
N ALA A 63 0.69 17.21 -6.24
CA ALA A 63 1.08 17.89 -5.01
C ALA A 63 1.11 19.42 -5.18
N THR A 64 0.82 20.16 -4.11
CA THR A 64 0.91 21.63 -4.08
C THR A 64 2.36 22.09 -3.92
N ALA A 65 2.69 23.30 -4.39
CA ALA A 65 4.04 23.87 -4.23
C ALA A 65 4.47 23.99 -2.75
N GLU A 66 3.50 24.22 -1.87
CA GLU A 66 3.69 24.26 -0.42
C GLU A 66 4.14 22.90 0.13
N MET A 67 3.43 21.83 -0.21
CA MET A 67 3.81 20.46 0.17
C MET A 67 5.21 20.11 -0.35
N LEU A 68 5.50 20.41 -1.61
CA LEU A 68 6.81 20.14 -2.22
C LEU A 68 7.94 20.89 -1.49
N THR A 69 7.71 22.15 -1.13
CA THR A 69 8.67 22.96 -0.37
C THR A 69 8.89 22.36 1.02
N ARG A 70 7.81 21.93 1.67
CA ARG A 70 7.86 21.37 3.01
C ARG A 70 8.62 20.04 3.05
N LEU A 71 8.39 19.16 2.09
CA LEU A 71 9.10 17.88 1.95
C LEU A 71 10.60 18.09 1.68
N LYS A 72 10.96 19.08 0.85
CA LYS A 72 12.38 19.45 0.63
C LYS A 72 13.05 19.85 1.94
N LYS A 73 12.43 20.74 2.71
CA LYS A 73 12.92 21.13 4.05
C LYS A 73 13.01 19.92 5.00
N LEU A 74 12.01 19.04 4.99
CA LEU A 74 12.00 17.84 5.85
C LEU A 74 13.18 16.92 5.54
N ARG A 75 13.53 16.75 4.27
CA ARG A 75 14.64 15.89 3.82
C ARG A 75 16.01 16.39 4.27
N GLU A 76 16.14 17.68 4.53
CA GLU A 76 17.36 18.25 5.13
C GLU A 76 17.50 17.87 6.61
N GLN A 77 16.38 17.58 7.28
CA GLN A 77 16.32 17.25 8.71
C GLN A 77 16.35 15.74 8.97
N ILE A 78 15.64 14.93 8.17
CA ILE A 78 15.48 13.49 8.35
C ILE A 78 15.49 12.75 7.01
N THR A 79 15.41 11.41 7.05
CA THR A 79 15.16 10.59 5.85
C THR A 79 13.66 10.65 5.51
N ILE A 80 13.31 10.72 4.23
CA ILE A 80 11.90 10.68 3.81
C ILE A 80 11.65 9.60 2.75
N GLY A 81 10.46 8.99 2.79
CA GLY A 81 10.06 7.99 1.81
C GLY A 81 8.57 8.02 1.47
N VAL A 82 8.21 7.54 0.29
CA VAL A 82 6.81 7.32 -0.11
C VAL A 82 6.49 5.84 -0.19
N VAL A 83 5.27 5.47 0.16
CA VAL A 83 4.74 4.12 0.02
C VAL A 83 3.33 4.15 -0.55
N GLY A 84 3.10 3.43 -1.64
CA GLY A 84 1.78 3.36 -2.26
C GLY A 84 1.53 2.03 -2.95
N GLY A 85 0.24 1.67 -3.04
CA GLY A 85 -0.20 0.43 -3.68
C GLY A 85 -0.22 0.48 -5.21
N SER A 86 -0.06 1.68 -5.78
CA SER A 86 0.00 1.90 -7.22
C SER A 86 1.37 1.50 -7.79
N ASP A 87 1.38 1.17 -9.08
CA ASP A 87 2.61 1.01 -9.85
C ASP A 87 3.43 2.32 -9.89
N LEU A 88 4.72 2.20 -10.19
CA LEU A 88 5.64 3.34 -10.23
C LEU A 88 5.21 4.40 -11.25
N VAL A 89 4.59 4.00 -12.36
CA VAL A 89 4.13 4.92 -13.41
C VAL A 89 3.05 5.86 -12.87
N LYS A 90 2.04 5.33 -12.19
CA LYS A 90 0.98 6.15 -11.58
C LYS A 90 1.49 7.04 -10.46
N GLN A 91 2.42 6.55 -9.65
CA GLN A 91 3.05 7.39 -8.63
C GLN A 91 3.71 8.61 -9.30
N LYS A 92 4.50 8.38 -10.36
CA LYS A 92 5.16 9.42 -11.16
C LYS A 92 4.19 10.43 -11.77
N GLU A 93 3.08 9.96 -12.36
CA GLU A 93 2.00 10.80 -12.88
C GLU A 93 1.45 11.74 -11.79
N GLN A 94 1.13 11.20 -10.62
CA GLN A 94 0.59 11.95 -9.48
C GLN A 94 1.57 13.00 -8.93
N MET A 95 2.87 12.83 -9.16
CA MET A 95 3.90 13.78 -8.74
C MET A 95 4.35 14.71 -9.88
N GLY A 96 3.69 14.65 -11.05
CA GLY A 96 3.87 15.59 -12.14
C GLY A 96 4.95 15.25 -13.17
N GLU A 97 5.38 13.98 -13.28
CA GLU A 97 6.44 13.53 -14.22
C GLU A 97 5.94 13.27 -15.67
N ASP A 98 4.78 13.78 -16.09
CA ASP A 98 4.14 13.49 -17.39
C ASP A 98 4.68 14.26 -18.61
N GLY A 99 5.99 14.52 -18.66
CA GLY A 99 6.71 14.92 -19.88
C GLY A 99 6.27 16.22 -20.57
N LYS A 100 5.30 16.97 -20.04
CA LYS A 100 4.73 18.19 -20.67
C LYS A 100 4.97 19.48 -19.89
N LYS A 101 5.50 19.39 -18.67
CA LYS A 101 6.05 20.52 -17.92
C LYS A 101 7.29 20.01 -17.21
N ALA A 102 8.33 20.84 -17.09
CA ALA A 102 9.51 20.50 -16.31
C ALA A 102 9.05 20.11 -14.89
N ALA A 103 9.11 18.81 -14.58
CA ALA A 103 8.68 18.30 -13.29
C ALA A 103 9.66 18.82 -12.24
N GLU A 104 9.22 19.76 -11.41
CA GLU A 104 10.03 20.31 -10.31
C GLU A 104 10.34 19.26 -9.22
N MET A 105 9.66 18.09 -9.24
CA MET A 105 9.90 16.99 -8.32
C MET A 105 9.82 15.63 -9.02
N HIS A 106 10.95 14.90 -9.07
CA HIS A 106 11.00 13.48 -9.42
C HIS A 106 10.93 12.62 -8.16
N ILE A 107 10.03 11.62 -8.09
CA ILE A 107 9.83 10.75 -6.91
C ILE A 107 11.11 10.01 -6.53
N ILE A 108 11.83 9.55 -7.55
CA ILE A 108 13.06 8.77 -7.41
C ILE A 108 14.21 9.62 -6.85
N HIS A 109 14.18 10.94 -7.08
CA HIS A 109 15.27 11.84 -6.72
C HIS A 109 14.96 12.75 -5.52
N ASN A 110 13.69 12.93 -5.16
CA ASN A 110 13.28 13.82 -4.07
C ASN A 110 12.88 13.11 -2.78
N PHE A 111 12.57 11.82 -2.85
CA PHE A 111 12.53 10.97 -1.68
C PHE A 111 13.83 10.17 -1.57
N ASP A 112 14.23 9.86 -0.35
CA ASP A 112 15.33 8.92 -0.13
C ASP A 112 14.85 7.51 -0.41
N TYR A 113 13.62 7.16 -0.03
CA TYR A 113 12.98 5.89 -0.39
C TYR A 113 11.73 6.07 -1.28
N SER A 114 11.57 5.22 -2.28
CA SER A 114 10.33 5.11 -3.04
C SER A 114 9.87 3.65 -3.08
N PHE A 115 8.72 3.39 -2.48
CA PHE A 115 8.10 2.08 -2.40
C PHE A 115 6.82 2.07 -3.26
N SER A 116 6.91 1.48 -4.44
CA SER A 116 5.76 1.21 -5.30
C SER A 116 5.24 -0.20 -5.06
N GLU A 117 3.95 -0.42 -5.32
CA GLU A 117 3.27 -1.68 -5.03
C GLU A 117 3.55 -2.15 -3.59
N ASN A 118 3.38 -1.24 -2.63
CA ASN A 118 3.63 -1.45 -1.19
C ASN A 118 5.08 -1.83 -0.83
N GLY A 119 6.03 -1.59 -1.72
CA GLY A 119 7.45 -1.89 -1.54
C GLY A 119 7.91 -3.15 -2.27
N LEU A 120 7.06 -3.79 -3.07
CA LEU A 120 7.48 -4.85 -3.99
C LEU A 120 8.52 -4.34 -4.99
N VAL A 121 8.42 -3.07 -5.36
CA VAL A 121 9.48 -2.31 -6.02
C VAL A 121 9.92 -1.19 -5.07
N ALA A 122 11.20 -1.17 -4.74
CA ALA A 122 11.81 -0.33 -3.72
C ALA A 122 13.08 0.30 -4.29
N TYR A 123 13.09 1.63 -4.33
CA TYR A 123 14.25 2.43 -4.63
C TYR A 123 14.77 3.11 -3.36
N HIS A 124 16.08 3.22 -3.23
CA HIS A 124 16.75 4.00 -2.20
C HIS A 124 17.83 4.86 -2.86
N LYS A 125 17.74 6.18 -2.69
CA LYS A 125 18.64 7.19 -3.30
C LYS A 125 18.81 7.00 -4.81
N GLY A 126 17.71 6.70 -5.49
CA GLY A 126 17.67 6.46 -6.93
C GLY A 126 18.17 5.09 -7.40
N ALA A 127 18.75 4.27 -6.51
CA ALA A 127 19.14 2.90 -6.83
C ALA A 127 18.02 1.93 -6.49
N LEU A 128 17.77 0.95 -7.37
CA LEU A 128 16.84 -0.15 -7.09
C LEU A 128 17.45 -1.04 -6.01
N VAL A 129 16.82 -1.10 -4.84
CA VAL A 129 17.30 -1.89 -3.67
C VAL A 129 16.45 -3.09 -3.37
N GLY A 130 15.23 -3.11 -3.89
CA GLY A 130 14.36 -4.26 -3.82
C GLY A 130 13.48 -4.25 -5.04
N GLU A 131 13.57 -5.29 -5.83
CA GLU A 131 12.54 -5.60 -6.80
C GLU A 131 12.18 -7.04 -6.56
N THR A 132 10.92 -7.30 -6.26
CA THR A 132 10.40 -8.67 -6.32
C THR A 132 10.18 -8.96 -7.80
N VAL A 133 11.28 -9.06 -8.57
CA VAL A 133 11.33 -9.21 -10.04
C VAL A 133 10.49 -10.41 -10.51
N ARG A 134 10.25 -11.34 -9.59
CA ARG A 134 9.67 -12.63 -9.87
C ARG A 134 8.41 -12.74 -9.01
N GLY A 135 7.27 -12.47 -9.65
CA GLY A 135 5.96 -12.68 -9.03
C GLY A 135 5.85 -14.08 -8.43
N LEU A 136 4.90 -14.28 -7.51
CA LEU A 136 4.58 -15.57 -6.88
C LEU A 136 4.78 -16.79 -7.80
N ALA A 137 4.42 -16.66 -9.08
CA ALA A 137 4.45 -17.70 -10.08
C ALA A 137 5.84 -18.19 -10.54
N HIS A 138 6.93 -17.42 -10.40
CA HIS A 138 8.19 -17.75 -11.08
C HIS A 138 9.26 -18.41 -10.19
N ASP A 139 9.28 -18.13 -8.88
CA ASP A 139 10.32 -18.67 -7.97
C ASP A 139 9.79 -19.54 -6.84
N GLN A 140 8.53 -19.37 -6.43
CA GLN A 140 7.97 -20.07 -5.26
C GLN A 140 7.08 -21.26 -5.63
N TYR A 141 6.54 -21.27 -6.85
CA TYR A 141 5.61 -22.29 -7.33
C TYR A 141 6.04 -22.75 -8.72
N SER A 142 5.91 -24.05 -9.01
CA SER A 142 6.17 -24.57 -10.35
C SER A 142 5.09 -24.14 -11.35
N ASN A 143 5.38 -24.23 -12.65
CA ASN A 143 4.39 -23.95 -13.69
C ASN A 143 3.16 -24.85 -13.56
N GLU A 144 3.32 -26.11 -13.15
CA GLU A 144 2.20 -27.01 -12.88
C GLU A 144 1.33 -26.48 -11.74
N GLN A 145 1.96 -25.99 -10.67
CA GLN A 145 1.23 -25.44 -9.54
C GLN A 145 0.46 -24.17 -9.91
N VAL A 146 1.10 -23.26 -10.65
CA VAL A 146 0.49 -22.03 -11.15
C VAL A 146 -0.66 -22.33 -12.11
N ASN A 147 -0.46 -23.25 -13.07
CA ASN A 147 -1.49 -23.65 -14.01
C ASN A 147 -2.70 -24.27 -13.31
N ARG A 148 -2.50 -25.09 -12.26
CA ARG A 148 -3.60 -25.63 -11.45
C ARG A 148 -4.42 -24.50 -10.81
N LEU A 149 -3.75 -23.50 -10.22
CA LEU A 149 -4.41 -22.34 -9.62
C LEU A 149 -5.20 -21.53 -10.67
N VAL A 150 -4.57 -21.22 -11.80
CA VAL A 150 -5.19 -20.45 -12.89
C VAL A 150 -6.42 -21.19 -13.43
N ASN A 151 -6.30 -22.49 -13.72
CA ASN A 151 -7.41 -23.29 -14.25
C ASN A 151 -8.58 -23.34 -13.27
N TYR A 152 -8.30 -23.56 -11.97
CA TYR A 152 -9.35 -23.58 -10.96
C TYR A 152 -10.08 -22.23 -10.88
N VAL A 153 -9.33 -21.13 -10.83
CA VAL A 153 -9.92 -19.78 -10.77
C VAL A 153 -10.77 -19.49 -12.00
N LEU A 154 -10.26 -19.80 -13.19
CA LEU A 154 -10.97 -19.54 -14.44
C LEU A 154 -12.22 -20.40 -14.58
N HIS A 155 -12.18 -21.69 -14.24
CA HIS A 155 -13.38 -22.54 -14.22
C HIS A 155 -14.41 -22.03 -13.21
N TYR A 156 -13.97 -21.70 -11.99
CA TYR A 156 -14.89 -21.17 -10.99
C TYR A 156 -15.59 -19.89 -11.46
N ILE A 157 -14.82 -18.95 -12.03
CA ILE A 157 -15.38 -17.69 -12.54
C ILE A 157 -16.27 -17.94 -13.75
N ALA A 158 -15.96 -18.91 -14.62
CA ALA A 158 -16.83 -19.25 -15.75
C ALA A 158 -18.23 -19.65 -15.28
N ASP A 159 -18.31 -20.46 -14.22
CA ASP A 159 -19.56 -21.01 -13.68
C ASP A 159 -20.29 -20.07 -12.70
N LEU A 160 -19.67 -18.96 -12.26
CA LEU A 160 -20.31 -18.00 -11.36
C LEU A 160 -21.54 -17.35 -12.00
N ASP A 161 -22.71 -17.47 -11.37
CA ASP A 161 -23.90 -16.75 -11.80
C ASP A 161 -23.95 -15.38 -11.11
N ILE A 162 -23.50 -14.34 -11.82
CA ILE A 162 -23.50 -12.96 -11.37
C ILE A 162 -24.04 -12.05 -12.49
N PRO A 163 -24.64 -10.89 -12.16
CA PRO A 163 -25.34 -10.07 -13.15
C PRO A 163 -24.47 -9.57 -14.31
N VAL A 164 -23.18 -9.32 -14.03
CA VAL A 164 -22.25 -8.72 -14.99
C VAL A 164 -20.89 -9.42 -14.89
N LYS A 165 -20.35 -9.81 -16.05
CA LYS A 165 -18.95 -10.19 -16.25
C LYS A 165 -18.36 -9.34 -17.38
N ARG A 166 -17.09 -8.96 -17.25
CA ARG A 166 -16.34 -8.17 -18.24
C ARG A 166 -15.07 -8.93 -18.64
N GLY A 167 -13.90 -8.41 -18.31
CA GLY A 167 -12.61 -9.01 -18.66
C GLY A 167 -11.55 -8.70 -17.62
N THR A 168 -10.39 -9.36 -17.74
CA THR A 168 -9.30 -9.30 -16.73
C THR A 168 -9.77 -9.87 -15.39
N PHE A 169 -10.14 -11.15 -15.39
CA PHE A 169 -10.63 -11.88 -14.21
C PHE A 169 -9.50 -12.40 -13.31
N LEU A 170 -8.34 -12.69 -13.90
CA LEU A 170 -7.12 -13.07 -13.20
C LEU A 170 -5.99 -12.23 -13.78
N GLU A 171 -5.31 -11.51 -12.91
CA GLU A 171 -4.19 -10.64 -13.27
C GLU A 171 -2.99 -10.96 -12.39
N PHE A 172 -1.89 -11.35 -13.03
CA PHE A 172 -0.60 -11.44 -12.36
C PHE A 172 -0.05 -10.05 -12.10
N ARG A 173 0.38 -9.81 -10.86
CA ARG A 173 1.11 -8.63 -10.45
C ARG A 173 2.43 -9.04 -9.81
N MET A 174 3.28 -8.05 -9.56
CA MET A 174 4.48 -8.27 -8.77
C MET A 174 4.04 -8.75 -7.38
N GLY A 175 4.45 -9.96 -6.98
CA GLY A 175 4.15 -10.52 -5.66
C GLY A 175 2.70 -10.92 -5.32
N MET A 176 1.72 -10.79 -6.21
CA MET A 176 0.32 -11.23 -5.97
C MET A 176 -0.40 -11.63 -7.26
N ILE A 177 -1.45 -12.44 -7.11
CA ILE A 177 -2.43 -12.70 -8.18
C ILE A 177 -3.73 -12.02 -7.77
N ASN A 178 -4.17 -11.05 -8.56
CA ASN A 178 -5.45 -10.39 -8.37
C ASN A 178 -6.54 -11.18 -9.08
N VAL A 179 -7.62 -11.53 -8.37
CA VAL A 179 -8.75 -12.27 -8.92
C VAL A 179 -10.01 -11.42 -8.79
N SER A 180 -10.73 -11.24 -9.89
CA SER A 180 -11.94 -10.43 -9.97
C SER A 180 -13.09 -11.19 -10.62
N PRO A 181 -14.17 -11.57 -9.90
CA PRO A 181 -15.33 -12.24 -10.50
C PRO A 181 -16.04 -11.43 -11.57
N ILE A 182 -16.24 -10.12 -11.36
CA ILE A 182 -16.82 -9.21 -12.38
C ILE A 182 -15.83 -8.91 -13.52
N GLY A 183 -14.52 -9.03 -13.27
CA GLY A 183 -13.45 -8.61 -14.17
C GLY A 183 -13.07 -7.14 -13.97
N ARG A 184 -11.78 -6.81 -14.04
CA ARG A 184 -11.26 -5.44 -13.80
C ARG A 184 -11.61 -4.43 -14.89
N ASN A 185 -12.02 -4.88 -16.07
CA ASN A 185 -12.39 -3.99 -17.18
C ASN A 185 -13.84 -3.49 -17.10
N CYS A 186 -14.47 -3.53 -15.92
CA CYS A 186 -15.81 -2.99 -15.69
C CYS A 186 -15.80 -1.46 -15.53
N SER A 187 -16.95 -0.82 -15.73
CA SER A 187 -17.12 0.60 -15.40
C SER A 187 -17.11 0.82 -13.88
N GLN A 188 -17.02 2.08 -13.45
CA GLN A 188 -17.15 2.41 -12.02
C GLN A 188 -18.57 2.11 -11.52
N GLU A 189 -19.62 2.39 -12.29
CA GLU A 189 -20.99 2.07 -11.88
C GLU A 189 -21.18 0.56 -11.71
N GLU A 190 -20.68 -0.24 -12.66
CA GLU A 190 -20.74 -1.70 -12.60
C GLU A 190 -19.98 -2.25 -11.38
N ARG A 191 -18.87 -1.61 -11.02
CA ARG A 191 -18.08 -1.97 -9.84
C ARG A 191 -18.87 -1.71 -8.55
N ASP A 192 -19.51 -0.55 -8.44
CA ASP A 192 -20.31 -0.18 -7.27
C ASP A 192 -21.57 -1.06 -7.14
N GLU A 193 -22.16 -1.47 -8.28
CA GLU A 193 -23.24 -2.45 -8.35
C GLU A 193 -22.79 -3.83 -7.87
N PHE A 194 -21.64 -4.30 -8.36
CA PHE A 194 -21.08 -5.58 -7.94
C PHE A 194 -20.73 -5.59 -6.46
N GLU A 195 -20.21 -4.49 -5.91
CA GLU A 195 -19.92 -4.38 -4.48
C GLU A 195 -21.20 -4.53 -3.64
N ARG A 196 -22.29 -3.85 -4.04
CA ARG A 196 -23.60 -4.01 -3.38
C ARG A 196 -24.13 -5.44 -3.51
N TYR A 197 -24.02 -6.03 -4.69
CA TYR A 197 -24.45 -7.41 -4.94
C TYR A 197 -23.66 -8.40 -4.09
N ASP A 198 -22.34 -8.29 -4.08
CA ASP A 198 -21.44 -9.13 -3.30
C ASP A 198 -21.67 -9.02 -1.80
N HIS A 199 -21.99 -7.83 -1.28
CA HIS A 199 -22.30 -7.65 0.14
C HIS A 199 -23.53 -8.49 0.56
N VAL A 200 -24.52 -8.66 -0.32
CA VAL A 200 -25.71 -9.46 -0.03
C VAL A 200 -25.44 -10.94 -0.28
N HIS A 201 -24.73 -11.27 -1.37
CA HIS A 201 -24.63 -12.65 -1.88
C HIS A 201 -23.31 -13.34 -1.52
N ASN A 202 -22.37 -12.63 -0.89
CA ASN A 202 -21.08 -13.14 -0.41
C ASN A 202 -20.27 -13.87 -1.49
N VAL A 203 -20.29 -13.38 -2.74
CA VAL A 203 -19.65 -14.05 -3.90
C VAL A 203 -18.16 -14.23 -3.66
N ARG A 204 -17.45 -13.15 -3.33
CA ARG A 204 -16.01 -13.14 -3.03
C ARG A 204 -15.73 -14.01 -1.82
N LYS A 205 -16.46 -13.85 -0.72
CA LYS A 205 -16.24 -14.63 0.50
C LYS A 205 -16.35 -16.13 0.26
N THR A 206 -17.38 -16.56 -0.45
CA THR A 206 -17.59 -17.96 -0.81
C THR A 206 -16.47 -18.49 -1.69
N PHE A 207 -16.05 -17.73 -2.71
CA PHE A 207 -14.96 -18.13 -3.59
C PHE A 207 -13.65 -18.34 -2.82
N VAL A 208 -13.43 -17.52 -1.81
CA VAL A 208 -12.18 -17.48 -1.03
C VAL A 208 -12.09 -18.64 -0.07
N GLU A 209 -13.20 -19.00 0.54
CA GLU A 209 -13.31 -20.22 1.34
C GLU A 209 -13.00 -21.45 0.48
N LYS A 210 -13.52 -21.51 -0.75
CA LYS A 210 -13.21 -22.58 -1.70
C LYS A 210 -11.74 -22.61 -2.12
N LEU A 211 -11.14 -21.46 -2.43
CA LEU A 211 -9.71 -21.36 -2.74
C LEU A 211 -8.83 -21.82 -1.56
N ARG A 212 -9.17 -21.42 -0.33
CA ARG A 212 -8.46 -21.86 0.88
C ARG A 212 -8.55 -23.36 1.10
N GLN A 213 -9.68 -23.97 0.77
CA GLN A 213 -9.87 -25.42 0.88
C GLN A 213 -9.09 -26.17 -0.22
N GLU A 214 -9.22 -25.74 -1.47
CA GLU A 214 -8.60 -26.39 -2.63
C GLU A 214 -7.07 -26.32 -2.62
N PHE A 215 -6.54 -25.19 -2.18
CA PHE A 215 -5.11 -24.87 -2.18
C PHE A 215 -4.56 -24.78 -0.76
N ALA A 216 -5.10 -25.56 0.18
CA ALA A 216 -4.63 -25.61 1.57
C ALA A 216 -3.16 -26.10 1.67
N ASP A 217 -2.73 -26.89 0.69
CA ASP A 217 -1.38 -27.38 0.51
C ASP A 217 -0.43 -26.31 -0.08
N TYR A 218 -0.99 -25.29 -0.72
CA TYR A 218 -0.21 -24.16 -1.20
C TYR A 218 -0.12 -23.20 -0.03
N ASN A 219 1.09 -22.73 0.27
CA ASN A 219 1.31 -21.80 1.37
C ASN A 219 0.79 -20.38 1.04
N LEU A 220 -0.41 -20.27 0.48
CA LEU A 220 -1.08 -19.06 0.03
C LEU A 220 -2.09 -18.56 1.07
N THR A 221 -2.21 -17.26 1.12
CA THR A 221 -3.11 -16.47 1.96
C THR A 221 -4.04 -15.78 1.01
N PHE A 222 -5.32 -16.04 1.19
CA PHE A 222 -6.36 -15.51 0.36
C PHE A 222 -7.03 -14.36 1.16
N SER A 223 -7.02 -13.11 0.68
CA SER A 223 -7.68 -11.92 1.29
C SER A 223 -8.64 -11.12 0.37
N ILE A 224 -9.85 -10.82 0.88
CA ILE A 224 -10.90 -10.03 0.19
C ILE A 224 -10.61 -8.56 0.43
N GLY A 225 -10.62 -7.73 -0.60
CA GLY A 225 -10.28 -6.30 -0.44
C GLY A 225 -8.78 -6.03 -0.30
N GLY A 226 -7.95 -7.08 -0.19
CA GLY A 226 -6.53 -6.97 0.07
C GLY A 226 -5.73 -6.64 -1.19
N GLN A 227 -4.90 -5.61 -1.10
CA GLN A 227 -3.65 -5.60 -1.84
C GLN A 227 -2.78 -6.68 -1.17
N GLY A 228 -2.40 -7.72 -1.92
CA GLY A 228 -1.79 -8.94 -1.38
C GLY A 228 -0.70 -8.73 -0.33
N TRP A 229 0.18 -7.76 -0.52
CA TRP A 229 1.08 -7.31 0.54
C TRP A 229 0.62 -5.93 0.94
N ASP A 230 0.19 -5.74 2.19
CA ASP A 230 -0.11 -4.41 2.72
C ASP A 230 1.18 -3.57 2.84
N LYS A 231 1.03 -2.29 3.16
CA LYS A 231 2.15 -1.33 3.21
C LYS A 231 3.24 -1.70 4.20
N THR A 232 3.01 -2.58 5.18
CA THR A 232 4.06 -3.07 6.09
C THR A 232 5.19 -3.79 5.35
N PHE A 233 4.97 -4.25 4.12
CA PHE A 233 6.00 -4.89 3.31
C PHE A 233 7.26 -4.03 3.16
N CYS A 234 7.10 -2.71 2.98
CA CYS A 234 8.21 -1.79 2.80
C CYS A 234 9.13 -1.71 4.04
N LEU A 235 8.60 -1.99 5.23
CA LEU A 235 9.35 -1.91 6.48
C LEU A 235 10.54 -2.88 6.52
N ARG A 236 10.54 -3.94 5.70
CA ARG A 236 11.68 -4.87 5.59
C ARG A 236 12.96 -4.20 5.07
N PHE A 237 12.83 -3.12 4.31
CA PHE A 237 13.96 -2.38 3.74
C PHE A 237 14.54 -1.37 4.72
N LEU A 238 13.93 -1.21 5.89
CA LEU A 238 14.37 -0.32 6.95
C LEU A 238 14.90 -1.18 8.08
N ASP A 239 16.23 -1.27 8.25
CA ASP A 239 16.82 -2.04 9.36
C ASP A 239 16.61 -1.27 10.69
N PRO A 240 16.18 -1.93 11.78
CA PRO A 240 16.14 -1.31 13.11
C PRO A 240 17.47 -0.71 13.58
N LYS A 241 18.61 -1.15 13.02
CA LYS A 241 19.92 -0.54 13.29
C LYS A 241 20.08 0.82 12.63
N ASP A 242 19.37 1.09 11.55
CA ASP A 242 19.48 2.34 10.79
C ASP A 242 18.51 3.40 11.31
N TYR A 243 17.31 2.99 11.77
CA TYR A 243 16.26 3.91 12.20
C TYR A 243 15.73 3.60 13.60
N ASP A 244 15.79 4.59 14.47
CA ASP A 244 15.20 4.57 15.82
C ASP A 244 13.69 4.89 15.77
N GLU A 245 13.29 5.82 14.90
CA GLU A 245 11.91 6.29 14.76
C GLU A 245 11.47 6.19 13.29
N ILE A 246 10.35 5.50 13.04
CA ILE A 246 9.70 5.42 11.73
C ILE A 246 8.32 6.07 11.85
N HIS A 247 8.18 7.30 11.39
CA HIS A 247 6.88 7.98 11.33
C HIS A 247 6.15 7.54 10.08
N PHE A 248 4.87 7.17 10.20
CA PHE A 248 4.04 6.87 9.03
C PHE A 248 2.84 7.81 8.98
N PHE A 249 2.57 8.41 7.82
CA PHE A 249 1.44 9.30 7.57
C PHE A 249 0.49 8.67 6.54
N GLY A 250 -0.81 8.61 6.84
CA GLY A 250 -1.82 8.02 5.95
C GLY A 250 -3.24 8.53 6.20
N ASP A 251 -4.09 8.48 5.17
CA ASP A 251 -5.49 8.95 5.22
C ASP A 251 -6.49 7.83 5.56
N LYS A 252 -6.16 6.57 5.24
CA LYS A 252 -7.05 5.41 5.38
C LYS A 252 -6.58 4.46 6.47
N THR A 253 -6.43 5.00 7.66
CA THR A 253 -5.93 4.33 8.88
C THR A 253 -7.02 3.65 9.71
N TYR A 254 -8.25 3.58 9.22
CA TYR A 254 -9.35 2.83 9.85
C TYR A 254 -9.29 1.35 9.46
N GLU A 255 -9.88 0.46 10.27
CA GLU A 255 -9.91 -0.98 9.98
C GLU A 255 -10.51 -1.27 8.59
N GLY A 256 -9.75 -1.94 7.73
CA GLY A 256 -10.10 -2.19 6.32
C GLY A 256 -9.63 -1.11 5.33
N GLY A 257 -9.10 0.01 5.80
CA GLY A 257 -8.36 0.98 4.99
C GLY A 257 -6.97 0.48 4.65
N ASN A 258 -6.41 0.91 3.51
CA ASN A 258 -5.14 0.40 2.99
C ASN A 258 -3.89 0.93 3.73
N ASP A 259 -4.06 1.83 4.69
CA ASP A 259 -2.99 2.28 5.59
C ASP A 259 -3.04 1.61 6.96
N PHE A 260 -4.11 0.87 7.27
CA PHE A 260 -4.38 0.37 8.60
C PHE A 260 -3.22 -0.47 9.17
N GLU A 261 -2.72 -1.43 8.40
CA GLU A 261 -1.69 -2.36 8.85
C GLU A 261 -0.34 -1.67 9.10
N ILE A 262 0.05 -0.73 8.24
CA ILE A 262 1.29 0.03 8.44
C ILE A 262 1.13 1.05 9.56
N TYR A 263 -0.03 1.70 9.69
CA TYR A 263 -0.31 2.67 10.74
C TYR A 263 -0.31 2.05 12.14
N THR A 264 -0.84 0.83 12.27
CA THR A 264 -0.92 0.10 13.55
C THR A 264 0.29 -0.78 13.83
N SER A 265 1.29 -0.79 12.95
CA SER A 265 2.51 -1.58 13.14
C SER A 265 3.32 -1.10 14.34
N ASP A 266 3.76 -2.02 15.20
CA ASP A 266 4.64 -1.72 16.33
C ASP A 266 5.97 -1.06 15.92
N ARG A 267 6.35 -1.19 14.65
CA ARG A 267 7.55 -0.58 14.09
C ARG A 267 7.37 0.89 13.71
N THR A 268 6.15 1.42 13.75
CA THR A 268 5.83 2.76 13.26
C THR A 268 5.17 3.62 14.33
N ILE A 269 5.46 4.91 14.28
CA ILE A 269 4.70 5.97 14.95
C ILE A 269 3.69 6.48 13.93
N GLY A 270 2.44 5.99 14.01
CA GLY A 270 1.38 6.30 13.05
C GLY A 270 0.73 7.67 13.27
N HIS A 271 0.59 8.44 12.19
CA HIS A 271 -0.08 9.74 12.11
C HIS A 271 -1.23 9.65 11.11
N SER A 272 -2.46 9.63 11.61
CA SER A 272 -3.64 9.66 10.74
C SER A 272 -3.92 11.10 10.30
N VAL A 273 -4.09 11.31 9.00
CA VAL A 273 -4.42 12.62 8.42
C VAL A 273 -5.73 12.56 7.65
N LYS A 274 -6.38 13.70 7.45
CA LYS A 274 -7.61 13.81 6.64
C LYS A 274 -7.35 14.37 5.25
N ASN A 275 -6.23 15.08 5.09
CA ASN A 275 -5.86 15.80 3.87
C ASN A 275 -4.37 16.21 3.91
N PRO A 276 -3.81 16.66 2.77
CA PRO A 276 -2.42 17.13 2.69
C PRO A 276 -2.07 18.29 3.62
N GLU A 277 -3.02 19.18 3.90
CA GLU A 277 -2.80 20.33 4.79
C GLU A 277 -2.55 19.88 6.24
N GLU A 278 -3.27 18.87 6.71
CA GLU A 278 -3.06 18.28 8.04
C GLU A 278 -1.70 17.57 8.13
N THR A 279 -1.24 16.94 7.05
CA THR A 279 0.12 16.39 6.97
C THR A 279 1.17 17.47 7.22
N ILE A 280 1.06 18.64 6.57
CA ILE A 280 1.99 19.76 6.77
C ILE A 280 1.95 20.25 8.23
N GLN A 281 0.76 20.40 8.81
CA GLN A 281 0.61 20.86 10.19
C GLN A 281 1.30 19.92 11.19
N ILE A 282 1.15 18.61 11.04
CA ILE A 282 1.81 17.63 11.92
C ILE A 282 3.32 17.66 11.68
N LEU A 283 3.77 17.78 10.43
CA LEU A 283 5.20 17.91 10.12
C LEU A 283 5.82 19.15 10.76
N ASP A 284 5.14 20.29 10.76
CA ASP A 284 5.63 21.53 11.38
C ASP A 284 5.70 21.43 12.91
N GLN A 285 4.85 20.62 13.54
CA GLN A 285 4.89 20.36 14.98
C GLN A 285 6.03 19.41 15.37
N LEU A 286 6.24 18.35 14.58
CA LEU A 286 7.24 17.32 14.88
C LEU A 286 8.66 17.71 14.43
N PHE A 287 8.75 18.47 13.35
CA PHE A 287 9.99 18.76 12.62
C PHE A 287 10.04 20.24 12.19
N PRO A 288 10.05 21.20 13.15
CA PRO A 288 9.95 22.64 12.87
C PRO A 288 11.05 23.22 11.95
#